data_AF-A0A820K9N0-F1
#
_entry.id   AF-A0A820K9N0-F1
#
_cell.length_a   1.000
_cell.length_b   1.000
_cell.length_c   1.000
_cell.angle_alpha   90.00
_cell.angle_beta   90.00
_cell.angle_gamma   90.00
#
_symmetry.space_group_name_H-M   'P 1'
#
loop_
_entity.id
_entity.type
_entity.pdbx_description
1 polymer ?
#
loop_
_entity_poly.entity_id
_entity_poly.type
_entity_poly.pdbx_seq_one_letter_code
_entity_poly.pdbx_strand_id
1 'polypeptide(L)'
;SIMLTLKAIDEQISCRHLIERLILLFNRNIDPIEHKTTNSVIKFFADLFDDQNTTSDILLFDSDQCLIIEIISRELTDRLCTDEATTEYLSLLELILRKHTIIRETCTRYDELQTCFRSYLSTENCLSENRFIINEIIRQYDWL
;
A
#
# COMPACT_ATOMS: atom_id res chain seq x y z
N SER A 1 25.55 4.24 28.52
CA SER A 1 25.42 3.33 27.37
C SER A 1 24.22 2.41 27.46
N ILE A 2 24.06 1.56 28.49
CA ILE A 2 22.94 0.59 28.58
C ILE A 2 21.54 1.25 28.61
N MET A 3 21.38 2.35 29.37
CA MET A 3 20.08 3.05 29.47
C MET A 3 19.63 3.68 28.16
N LEU A 4 20.58 4.10 27.30
CA LEU A 4 20.27 4.60 25.95
C LEU A 4 19.83 3.44 25.03
N THR A 5 20.47 2.28 25.16
CA THR A 5 20.06 1.06 24.43
C THR A 5 18.66 0.61 24.82
N LEU A 6 18.33 0.60 26.11
CA LEU A 6 16.98 0.23 26.57
C LEU A 6 15.91 1.21 26.06
N LYS A 7 16.22 2.51 26.03
CA LYS A 7 15.30 3.52 25.48
C LYS A 7 15.08 3.34 23.97
N ALA A 8 16.14 3.06 23.21
CA ALA A 8 16.02 2.79 21.79
C ALA A 8 15.17 1.54 21.50
N ILE A 9 15.29 0.49 22.33
CA ILE A 9 14.45 -0.71 22.23
C ILE A 9 12.97 -0.37 22.50
N ASP A 10 12.69 0.42 23.53
CA ASP A 10 11.33 0.85 23.87
C ASP A 10 10.68 1.70 22.77
N GLU A 11 11.45 2.60 22.16
CA GLU A 11 11.04 3.37 21.00
C GLU A 11 10.74 2.46 19.80
N GLN A 12 11.59 1.47 19.52
CA GLN A 12 11.38 0.51 18.44
C GLN A 12 10.12 -0.35 18.65
N ILE A 13 9.87 -0.83 19.88
CA ILE A 13 8.65 -1.56 20.24
C ILE A 13 7.42 -0.68 20.05
N SER A 14 7.50 0.59 20.46
CA SER A 14 6.42 1.56 20.29
C SER A 14 6.10 1.80 18.82
N CYS A 15 7.13 1.94 17.96
CA CYS A 15 6.96 2.04 16.52
C CYS A 15 6.33 0.76 15.94
N ARG A 16 6.74 -0.42 16.39
CA ARG A 16 6.15 -1.69 15.94
C ARG A 16 4.65 -1.75 16.23
N HIS A 17 4.24 -1.41 17.45
CA HIS A 17 2.83 -1.38 17.81
C HIS A 17 2.03 -0.34 17.03
N LEU A 18 2.64 0.80 16.70
CA LEU A 18 2.01 1.81 15.84
C LEU A 18 1.73 1.22 14.45
N ILE A 19 2.72 0.58 13.82
CA ILE A 19 2.58 -0.04 12.50
C ILE A 19 1.49 -1.11 12.51
N GLU A 20 1.49 -2.02 13.49
CA GLU A 20 0.45 -3.06 13.62
C GLU A 20 -0.95 -2.46 13.72
N ARG A 21 -1.12 -1.38 14.50
CA ARG A 21 -2.40 -0.68 14.62
C ARG A 21 -2.80 0.03 13.34
N LEU A 22 -1.86 0.62 12.61
CA LEU A 22 -2.12 1.27 11.32
C LEU A 22 -2.56 0.23 10.28
N ILE A 23 -1.92 -0.94 10.22
CA ILE A 23 -2.33 -2.04 9.35
C ILE A 23 -3.74 -2.53 9.71
N LEU A 24 -4.08 -2.61 11.01
CA LEU A 24 -5.43 -2.95 11.44
C LEU A 24 -6.48 -1.92 11.01
N LEU A 25 -6.16 -0.62 11.11
CA LEU A 25 -7.04 0.46 10.65
C LEU A 25 -7.21 0.42 9.13
N PHE A 26 -6.11 0.21 8.40
CA PHE A 26 -6.10 0.05 6.95
C PHE A 26 -6.96 -1.13 6.50
N ASN A 27 -6.80 -2.30 7.13
CA ASN A 27 -7.59 -3.49 6.84
C ASN A 27 -9.08 -3.30 7.09
N ARG A 28 -9.46 -2.42 8.03
CA ARG A 28 -10.86 -2.10 8.34
C ARG A 28 -11.40 -0.92 7.52
N ASN A 29 -10.57 -0.30 6.68
CA ASN A 29 -10.88 0.93 5.99
C ASN A 29 -11.43 2.04 6.93
N ILE A 30 -10.89 2.12 8.15
CA ILE A 30 -11.25 3.12 9.16
C ILE A 30 -10.20 4.23 9.14
N ASP A 31 -10.62 5.45 8.83
CA ASP A 31 -9.79 6.63 9.02
C ASP A 31 -9.95 7.15 10.46
N PRO A 32 -8.89 7.18 11.29
CA PRO A 32 -8.95 7.73 12.64
C PRO A 32 -9.10 9.27 12.66
N ILE A 33 -8.90 9.94 11.53
CA ILE A 33 -9.01 11.40 11.41
C ILE A 33 -10.26 11.74 10.59
N GLU A 34 -11.32 12.18 11.26
CA GLU A 34 -12.55 12.62 10.60
C GLU A 34 -12.33 13.95 9.82
N HIS A 35 -13.14 14.17 8.78
CA HIS A 35 -13.20 15.39 7.97
C HIS A 35 -12.01 15.68 7.04
N LYS A 36 -11.28 14.67 6.59
CA LYS A 36 -10.30 14.82 5.50
C LYS A 36 -10.83 14.34 4.17
N THR A 37 -10.34 14.94 3.09
CA THR A 37 -10.61 14.55 1.70
C THR A 37 -9.86 13.28 1.29
N THR A 38 -8.77 12.96 1.99
CA THR A 38 -7.87 11.83 1.70
C THR A 38 -7.72 10.99 2.95
N ASN A 39 -7.75 9.66 2.79
CA ASN A 39 -7.65 8.75 3.93
C ASN A 39 -6.27 8.90 4.61
N SER A 40 -6.26 9.25 5.89
CA SER A 40 -5.02 9.56 6.61
C SER A 40 -4.10 8.35 6.79
N VAL A 41 -4.67 7.15 6.85
CA VAL A 41 -3.91 5.90 6.98
C VAL A 41 -3.27 5.55 5.64
N ILE A 42 -4.00 5.68 4.53
CA ILE A 42 -3.45 5.48 3.17
C ILE A 42 -2.32 6.47 2.94
N LYS A 43 -2.54 7.75 3.26
CA LYS A 43 -1.53 8.78 3.14
C LYS A 43 -0.29 8.47 3.98
N PHE A 44 -0.47 8.00 5.22
CA PHE A 44 0.66 7.62 6.08
C PHE A 44 1.51 6.52 5.42
N PHE A 45 0.88 5.47 4.87
CA PHE A 45 1.63 4.43 4.17
C PHE A 45 2.27 4.97 2.89
N ALA A 46 1.59 5.81 2.13
CA ALA A 46 2.18 6.44 0.94
C ALA A 46 3.43 7.26 1.30
N ASP A 47 3.36 8.10 2.33
CA ASP A 47 4.50 8.88 2.82
C ASP A 47 5.64 7.95 3.31
N LEU A 48 5.31 6.83 3.95
CA LEU A 48 6.28 5.84 4.42
C LEU A 48 7.00 5.10 3.28
N PHE A 49 6.28 4.75 2.20
CA PHE A 49 6.84 4.05 1.05
C PHE A 49 7.50 5.00 0.03
N ASP A 50 7.13 6.28 -0.01
CA ASP A 50 7.79 7.28 -0.86
C ASP A 50 9.10 7.80 -0.25
N ASP A 51 9.29 7.68 1.07
CA ASP A 51 10.54 8.02 1.75
C ASP A 51 11.72 7.29 1.08
N GLN A 52 12.74 8.03 0.64
CA GLN A 52 13.93 7.44 0.03
C GLN A 52 14.86 6.77 1.04
N ASN A 53 14.60 6.96 2.34
CA ASN A 53 15.35 6.26 3.37
C ASN A 53 14.81 4.83 3.58
N THR A 54 15.58 4.02 4.30
CA THR A 54 15.25 2.64 4.66
C THR A 54 14.19 2.57 5.78
N THR A 55 13.42 3.64 6.02
CA THR A 55 12.46 3.71 7.13
C THR A 55 11.38 2.66 7.01
N SER A 56 10.81 2.46 5.81
CA SER A 56 9.87 1.36 5.56
C SER A 56 10.52 0.00 5.81
N ASP A 57 11.77 -0.20 5.38
CA ASP A 57 12.50 -1.46 5.52
C ASP A 57 12.80 -1.78 7.00
N ILE A 58 12.96 -0.75 7.83
CA ILE A 58 13.19 -0.87 9.26
C ILE A 58 11.87 -1.15 10.01
N LEU A 59 10.77 -0.53 9.57
CA LEU A 59 9.49 -0.55 10.29
C LEU A 59 8.55 -1.68 9.85
N LEU A 60 8.67 -2.16 8.62
CA LEU A 60 7.78 -3.16 8.02
C LEU A 60 8.55 -4.44 7.68
N PHE A 61 8.09 -5.57 8.24
CA PHE A 61 8.56 -6.88 7.81
C PHE A 61 7.93 -7.26 6.46
N ASP A 62 8.54 -8.18 5.73
CA ASP A 62 8.02 -8.68 4.45
C ASP A 62 6.56 -9.17 4.58
N SER A 63 6.21 -9.79 5.72
CA SER A 63 4.85 -10.23 6.02
C SER A 63 3.86 -9.07 6.13
N ASP A 64 4.27 -7.94 6.70
CA ASP A 64 3.42 -6.75 6.82
C ASP A 64 3.16 -6.15 5.44
N GLN A 65 4.20 -6.11 4.59
CA GLN A 65 4.09 -5.57 3.24
C GLN A 65 3.22 -6.46 2.35
N CYS A 66 3.36 -7.80 2.46
CA CYS A 66 2.40 -8.71 1.83
C CYS A 66 0.99 -8.45 2.31
N LEU A 67 0.75 -8.34 3.62
CA LEU A 67 -0.57 -8.07 4.17
C LEU A 67 -1.15 -6.74 3.65
N ILE A 68 -0.33 -5.69 3.52
CA ILE A 68 -0.74 -4.41 2.93
C ILE A 68 -1.16 -4.61 1.47
N ILE A 69 -0.38 -5.34 0.66
CA ILE A 69 -0.73 -5.66 -0.73
C ILE A 69 -2.01 -6.49 -0.80
N GLU A 70 -2.21 -7.43 0.12
CA GLU A 70 -3.44 -8.19 0.17
C GLU A 70 -4.65 -7.29 0.45
N ILE A 71 -4.52 -6.36 1.40
CA ILE A 71 -5.59 -5.39 1.68
C ILE A 71 -5.87 -4.54 0.44
N ILE A 72 -4.83 -4.00 -0.21
CA ILE A 72 -4.98 -3.20 -1.44
C ILE A 72 -5.66 -4.02 -2.54
N SER A 73 -5.23 -5.25 -2.78
CA SER A 73 -5.80 -6.12 -3.82
C SER A 73 -7.28 -6.39 -3.58
N ARG A 74 -7.69 -6.60 -2.32
CA ARG A 74 -9.11 -6.75 -1.97
C ARG A 74 -9.88 -5.45 -2.24
N GLU A 75 -9.39 -4.31 -1.75
CA GLU A 75 -10.05 -3.02 -1.93
C GLU A 75 -10.19 -2.65 -3.41
N LEU A 76 -9.18 -2.91 -4.25
CA LEU A 76 -9.26 -2.68 -5.69
C LEU A 76 -10.24 -3.64 -6.37
N THR A 77 -10.35 -4.88 -5.91
CA THR A 77 -11.30 -5.84 -6.51
C THR A 77 -12.75 -5.46 -6.20
N ASP A 78 -13.00 -4.88 -5.02
CA ASP A 78 -14.35 -4.51 -4.56
C ASP A 78 -14.80 -3.11 -5.03
N ARG A 79 -13.88 -2.27 -5.53
CA ARG A 79 -14.14 -0.88 -5.95
C ARG A 79 -14.30 -0.72 -7.45
N LEU A 80 -14.94 0.38 -7.85
CA LEU A 80 -15.08 0.74 -9.26
C LEU A 80 -13.89 1.58 -9.72
N CYS A 81 -13.56 1.44 -11.00
CA CYS A 81 -12.52 2.23 -11.66
C CYS A 81 -12.87 3.73 -11.76
N THR A 82 -14.12 4.09 -11.45
CA THR A 82 -14.64 5.47 -11.38
C THR A 82 -14.39 6.14 -10.03
N ASP A 83 -13.99 5.39 -9.01
CA ASP A 83 -13.91 5.91 -7.64
C ASP A 83 -12.55 6.60 -7.40
N GLU A 84 -12.56 7.79 -6.78
CA GLU A 84 -11.34 8.51 -6.42
C GLU A 84 -10.50 7.73 -5.39
N ALA A 85 -11.15 6.98 -4.49
CA ALA A 85 -10.46 6.11 -3.54
C ALA A 85 -9.62 5.03 -4.25
N THR A 86 -10.06 4.54 -5.42
CA THR A 86 -9.29 3.59 -6.24
C THR A 86 -7.95 4.20 -6.66
N THR A 87 -7.90 5.51 -6.93
CA THR A 87 -6.66 6.23 -7.25
C THR A 87 -5.69 6.21 -6.07
N GLU A 88 -6.19 6.39 -4.84
CA GLU A 88 -5.35 6.35 -3.63
C GLU A 88 -4.72 4.96 -3.44
N TYR A 89 -5.51 3.89 -3.59
CA TYR A 89 -5.02 2.51 -3.49
C TYR A 89 -4.03 2.15 -4.60
N LEU A 90 -4.30 2.56 -5.85
CA LEU A 90 -3.39 2.34 -6.98
C LEU A 90 -2.07 3.08 -6.80
N SER A 91 -2.10 4.33 -6.33
CA SER A 91 -0.91 5.13 -6.07
C SER A 91 -0.06 4.50 -4.96
N LEU A 92 -0.70 4.03 -3.88
CA LEU A 92 0.00 3.32 -2.81
C LEU A 92 0.63 2.02 -3.32
N LEU A 93 -0.10 1.25 -4.14
CA LEU A 93 0.42 0.03 -4.73
C LEU A 93 1.67 0.31 -5.57
N GLU A 94 1.63 1.32 -6.45
CA GLU A 94 2.76 1.71 -7.28
C GLU A 94 4.02 2.01 -6.43
N LEU A 95 3.86 2.77 -5.33
CA LEU A 95 4.94 3.11 -4.41
C LEU A 95 5.56 1.86 -3.77
N ILE A 96 4.73 0.93 -3.30
CA ILE A 96 5.19 -0.33 -2.67
C ILE A 96 5.98 -1.17 -3.67
N LEU A 97 5.45 -1.34 -4.88
CA LEU A 97 6.11 -2.13 -5.92
C LEU A 97 7.45 -1.53 -6.32
N ARG A 98 7.52 -0.20 -6.45
CA ARG A 98 8.75 0.52 -6.82
C ARG A 98 9.87 0.30 -5.82
N LYS A 99 9.54 0.23 -4.53
CA LYS A 99 10.53 0.13 -3.47
C LYS A 99 11.00 -1.30 -3.21
N HIS A 100 10.18 -2.30 -3.50
CA HIS A 100 10.45 -3.66 -3.04
C HIS A 100 10.23 -4.74 -4.11
N THR A 101 11.30 -5.05 -4.84
CA THR A 101 11.30 -6.08 -5.89
C THR A 101 11.10 -7.51 -5.34
N ILE A 102 11.53 -7.79 -4.10
CA ILE A 102 11.53 -9.14 -3.49
C ILE A 102 10.11 -9.65 -3.19
N ILE A 103 9.19 -8.73 -2.92
CA ILE A 103 7.81 -9.02 -2.53
C ILE A 103 7.04 -9.79 -3.62
N ARG A 104 7.46 -9.64 -4.90
CA ARG A 104 6.84 -10.31 -6.03
C ARG A 104 6.86 -11.85 -5.90
N GLU A 105 7.92 -12.39 -5.33
CA GLU A 105 8.10 -13.84 -5.20
C GLU A 105 7.35 -14.44 -4.00
N THR A 106 7.07 -13.61 -2.98
CA THR A 106 6.52 -14.05 -1.69
C THR A 106 5.03 -13.78 -1.51
N CYS A 107 4.45 -12.75 -2.14
CA CYS A 107 3.01 -12.48 -2.00
C CYS A 107 2.18 -13.10 -3.12
N THR A 108 1.06 -13.73 -2.78
CA THR A 108 0.27 -14.57 -3.70
C THR A 108 -0.81 -13.84 -4.50
N ARG A 109 -1.04 -12.53 -4.27
CA ARG A 109 -2.22 -11.82 -4.83
C ARG A 109 -1.98 -11.01 -6.10
N TYR A 110 -0.83 -11.20 -6.75
CA TYR A 110 -0.51 -10.51 -8.00
C TYR A 110 -1.43 -10.92 -9.16
N ASP A 111 -1.83 -12.19 -9.25
CA ASP A 111 -2.73 -12.67 -10.31
C ASP A 111 -4.13 -12.03 -10.23
N GLU A 112 -4.61 -11.82 -9.00
CA GLU A 112 -5.88 -11.12 -8.74
C GLU A 112 -5.78 -9.64 -9.16
N LEU A 113 -4.67 -8.97 -8.84
CA LEU A 113 -4.41 -7.60 -9.30
C LEU A 113 -4.35 -7.51 -10.83
N GLN A 114 -3.67 -8.44 -11.50
CA GLN A 114 -3.63 -8.46 -12.97
C GLN A 114 -5.02 -8.64 -13.58
N THR A 115 -5.84 -9.50 -12.99
CA THR A 115 -7.22 -9.72 -13.43
C THR A 115 -8.07 -8.47 -13.22
N CYS A 116 -7.95 -7.83 -12.05
CA CYS A 116 -8.58 -6.55 -11.74
C CYS A 116 -8.18 -5.46 -12.75
N PHE A 117 -6.88 -5.33 -13.06
CA PHE A 117 -6.37 -4.34 -14.01
C PHE A 117 -6.90 -4.54 -15.42
N ARG A 118 -6.99 -5.79 -15.92
CA ARG A 118 -7.63 -6.09 -17.21
C ARG A 118 -9.09 -5.62 -17.23
N SER A 119 -9.84 -5.90 -16.16
CA SER A 119 -11.23 -5.46 -16.01
C SER A 119 -11.34 -3.94 -16.05
N TYR A 120 -10.51 -3.25 -15.27
CA TYR A 120 -10.43 -1.79 -15.22
C TYR A 120 -10.09 -1.16 -16.58
N LEU A 121 -9.09 -1.70 -17.29
CA LEU A 121 -8.71 -1.20 -18.62
C LEU A 121 -9.80 -1.44 -19.67
N SER A 122 -10.60 -2.50 -19.54
CA SER A 122 -11.76 -2.75 -20.42
C SER A 122 -12.98 -1.87 -20.12
N THR A 123 -13.03 -1.22 -18.95
CA THR A 123 -14.18 -0.44 -18.49
C THR A 123 -14.17 0.98 -19.07
N GLU A 124 -15.04 1.31 -20.03
CA GLU A 124 -15.06 2.61 -20.73
C GLU A 124 -14.98 3.83 -19.80
N ASN A 125 -15.76 3.84 -18.71
CA ASN A 125 -15.85 4.97 -17.78
C ASN A 125 -14.76 5.03 -16.70
N CYS A 126 -13.69 4.22 -16.77
CA CYS A 126 -12.63 4.32 -15.78
C CYS A 126 -11.96 5.71 -15.78
N LEU A 127 -11.66 6.25 -14.59
CA LEU A 127 -10.93 7.51 -14.44
C LEU A 127 -9.58 7.45 -15.18
N SER A 128 -9.22 8.57 -15.82
CA SER A 128 -7.98 8.72 -16.57
C SER A 128 -6.74 8.43 -15.72
N GLU A 129 -6.76 8.88 -14.48
CA GLU A 129 -5.70 8.74 -13.49
C GLU A 129 -5.50 7.28 -13.13
N ASN A 130 -6.60 6.56 -12.88
CA ASN A 130 -6.57 5.12 -12.59
C ASN A 130 -5.99 4.35 -13.77
N ARG A 131 -6.46 4.62 -14.99
CA ARG A 131 -5.91 4.01 -16.22
C ARG A 131 -4.43 4.32 -16.39
N PHE A 132 -4.00 5.54 -16.11
CA PHE A 132 -2.61 5.96 -16.23
C PHE A 132 -1.71 5.15 -15.27
N ILE A 133 -2.05 5.12 -13.97
CA ILE A 133 -1.27 4.39 -12.96
C ILE A 133 -1.21 2.90 -13.28
N ILE A 134 -2.34 2.29 -13.67
CA ILE A 134 -2.39 0.87 -14.05
C ILE A 134 -1.46 0.58 -15.23
N ASN A 135 -1.47 1.41 -16.27
CA ASN A 135 -0.59 1.22 -17.42
C ASN A 135 0.89 1.39 -17.05
N GLU A 136 1.23 2.32 -16.14
CA GLU A 136 2.60 2.47 -15.65
C GLU A 136 3.06 1.25 -14.86
N ILE A 137 2.21 0.71 -13.97
CA ILE A 137 2.52 -0.54 -13.25
C ILE A 137 2.72 -1.70 -14.24
N ILE A 138 1.80 -1.88 -15.19
CA ILE A 138 1.90 -2.91 -16.23
C ILE A 138 3.23 -2.81 -16.98
N ARG A 139 3.57 -1.61 -17.44
CA ARG A 139 4.80 -1.34 -18.19
C ARG A 139 6.06 -1.60 -17.38
N GLN A 140 6.07 -1.25 -16.10
CA GLN A 140 7.26 -1.40 -15.25
C GLN A 140 7.52 -2.84 -14.81
N TYR A 141 6.47 -3.64 -14.58
CA TYR A 141 6.59 -4.98 -14.01
C TYR A 141 6.31 -6.12 -14.98
N ASP A 142 6.06 -5.81 -16.26
CA ASP A 142 5.70 -6.78 -17.30
C ASP A 142 4.50 -7.63 -16.84
N TRP A 143 3.51 -6.93 -16.24
CA TRP A 143 2.24 -7.53 -15.88
C TRP A 143 1.35 -7.36 -17.10
N LEU A 144 1.08 -8.45 -17.85
CA LEU A 144 0.35 -8.52 -19.14
C LEU A 144 1.23 -8.48 -20.39
#